data_AF-A0A972VHK5-F1
#
_entry.id   AF-A0A972VHK5-F1
#
_cell.length_a   1.000
_cell.length_b   1.000
_cell.length_c   1.000
_cell.angle_alpha   90.00
_cell.angle_beta   90.00
_cell.angle_gamma   90.00
#
_symmetry.space_group_name_H-M   'P 1'
#
loop_
_entity.id
_entity.type
_entity.pdbx_description
1 polymer ?
#
loop_
_entity_poly.entity_id
_entity_poly.type
_entity_poly.pdbx_seq_one_letter_code
_entity_poly.pdbx_strand_id
1 'polypeptide(L)' 'ASPEKGFNIALALNNRYELDGRDPNAFAGVAWCFGQHDRAWGERPVYGKVRYMNANGLKRKFNIEAYVGKVRQLTKALT' A
#
# COMPACT_ATOMS: atom_id res chain seq x y z
N ALA A 1 1.31 -8.03 15.21
CA ALA A 1 1.57 -6.60 14.93
C ALA A 1 0.22 -5.88 14.87
N SER A 2 0.12 -4.64 15.39
CA SER A 2 -1.15 -3.90 15.47
C SER A 2 -1.35 -2.94 14.27
N PRO A 3 -2.58 -2.47 14.01
CA PRO A 3 -2.86 -1.48 12.97
C PRO A 3 -2.02 -0.19 13.11
N GLU A 4 -1.84 0.31 14.33
CA GLU A 4 -1.06 1.52 14.63
C GLU A 4 0.41 1.36 14.23
N LYS A 5 0.99 0.19 14.52
CA LYS A 5 2.36 -0.13 14.09
C LYS A 5 2.45 -0.18 12.56
N GLY A 6 1.45 -0.78 11.90
CA GLY A 6 1.37 -0.82 10.43
C GLY A 6 1.29 0.57 9.82
N PHE A 7 0.42 1.42 10.36
CA PHE A 7 0.23 2.81 9.91
C PHE A 7 1.53 3.62 10.05
N ASN A 8 2.17 3.56 11.22
CA ASN A 8 3.41 4.31 11.47
C ASN A 8 4.54 3.90 10.54
N ILE A 9 4.68 2.60 10.24
CA ILE A 9 5.67 2.12 9.28
C ILE A 9 5.36 2.63 7.86
N ALA A 10 4.10 2.49 7.42
CA ALA A 10 3.70 2.93 6.08
C ALA A 10 3.94 4.43 5.88
N LEU A 11 3.54 5.24 6.86
CA LEU A 11 3.74 6.68 6.82
C LEU A 11 5.23 7.06 6.87
N ALA A 12 6.04 6.40 7.71
CA ALA A 12 7.47 6.67 7.80
C ALA A 12 8.20 6.36 6.49
N LEU A 13 7.88 5.24 5.83
CA LEU A 13 8.46 4.87 4.54
C LEU A 13 8.02 5.84 3.44
N ASN A 14 6.73 6.17 3.37
CA ASN A 14 6.19 7.11 2.39
C ASN A 14 6.83 8.51 2.55
N ASN A 15 6.90 9.01 3.78
CA ASN A 15 7.55 10.28 4.09
C ASN A 15 9.07 10.26 3.91
N ARG A 16 9.71 9.10 3.79
CA ARG A 16 11.16 9.02 3.58
C ARG A 16 11.52 8.97 2.11
N TYR A 17 10.79 8.17 1.32
CA TYR A 17 11.22 7.78 -0.02
C TYR A 17 10.43 8.44 -1.14
N GLU A 18 9.16 8.78 -0.91
CA GLU A 18 8.40 9.43 -1.98
C GLU A 18 8.82 10.90 -2.13
N LEU A 19 8.97 11.32 -3.39
CA LEU A 19 9.25 12.71 -3.72
C LEU A 19 8.07 13.61 -3.33
N ASP A 20 6.84 13.11 -3.48
CA ASP A 20 5.57 13.77 -3.13
C ASP A 20 5.08 13.41 -1.71
N GLY A 21 5.89 12.73 -0.90
CA GLY A 21 5.58 12.43 0.50
C GLY A 21 5.61 13.67 1.40
N ARG A 22 5.14 13.51 2.65
CA ARG A 22 4.95 14.61 3.63
C ARG A 22 3.92 15.67 3.17
N ASP A 23 3.01 15.26 2.31
CA ASP A 23 1.92 16.06 1.77
C ASP A 23 0.57 15.59 2.35
N PRO A 24 -0.45 16.46 2.51
CA PRO A 24 -1.79 16.04 2.95
C PRO A 24 -2.36 14.85 2.18
N ASN A 25 -2.10 14.74 0.87
CA ASN A 25 -2.54 13.59 0.06
C ASN A 25 -1.84 12.30 0.50
N ALA A 26 -0.57 12.35 0.89
CA ALA A 26 0.15 11.21 1.43
C ALA A 26 -0.45 10.73 2.76
N PHE A 27 -0.74 11.65 3.69
CA PHE A 27 -1.37 11.29 4.98
C PHE A 27 -2.77 10.70 4.77
N ALA A 28 -3.60 11.33 3.92
CA ALA A 28 -4.93 10.85 3.61
C ALA A 28 -4.90 9.50 2.87
N GLY A 29 -3.95 9.31 1.93
CA GLY A 29 -3.76 8.08 1.19
C GLY A 29 -3.33 6.90 2.07
N VAL A 30 -2.37 7.12 2.97
CA VAL A 30 -1.99 6.11 3.96
C VAL A 30 -3.18 5.79 4.88
N ALA A 31 -3.88 6.81 5.40
CA ALA A 31 -5.06 6.58 6.25
C ALA A 31 -6.18 5.80 5.54
N TRP A 32 -6.37 6.02 4.23
CA TRP A 32 -7.34 5.28 3.43
C TRP A 32 -7.05 3.78 3.38
N CYS A 33 -5.77 3.38 3.31
CA CYS A 33 -5.37 1.97 3.41
C CYS A 33 -5.78 1.30 4.74
N PHE A 34 -6.07 2.09 5.78
CA PHE A 34 -6.55 1.64 7.08
C PHE A 34 -8.04 1.95 7.30
N GLY A 35 -8.76 2.40 6.27
CA GLY A 35 -10.22 2.54 6.26
C GLY A 35 -10.76 3.97 6.26
N GLN A 36 -9.91 4.99 6.36
CA GLN A 36 -10.37 6.39 6.35
C GLN A 36 -10.95 6.75 4.97
N HIS A 37 -12.10 7.42 4.95
CA HIS A 37 -12.81 7.81 3.71
C HIS A 37 -13.21 6.65 2.78
N ASP A 38 -13.21 5.39 3.26
CA ASP A 38 -13.79 4.25 2.56
C ASP A 38 -15.01 3.72 3.33
N ARG A 39 -15.81 2.88 2.66
CA ARG A 39 -16.92 2.15 3.29
C ARG A 39 -16.46 0.84 3.91
N ALA A 40 -17.31 0.24 4.73
CA ALA A 40 -17.11 -1.11 5.24
C ALA A 40 -17.18 -2.19 4.14
N TRP A 41 -16.36 -3.24 4.30
CA TRP A 41 -16.28 -4.42 3.46
C TRP A 41 -16.63 -5.70 4.25
N GLY A 42 -16.66 -6.83 3.55
CA GLY A 42 -16.86 -8.14 4.18
C GLY A 42 -15.77 -8.44 5.20
N GLU A 43 -16.19 -8.95 6.37
CA GLU A 43 -15.31 -9.14 7.51
C GLU A 43 -14.27 -10.24 7.27
N ARG A 44 -13.02 -9.99 7.67
CA ARG A 44 -11.90 -10.94 7.55
C ARG A 44 -11.00 -10.92 8.78
N PRO A 45 -10.35 -12.05 9.13
CA PRO A 45 -9.31 -12.06 10.14
C PRO A 45 -8.24 -11.00 9.85
N VAL A 46 -7.75 -10.34 10.92
CA VAL A 46 -6.79 -9.23 10.89
C VAL A 46 -7.35 -7.91 10.33
N TYR A 47 -8.07 -7.95 9.19
CA TYR A 47 -8.54 -6.74 8.50
C TYR A 47 -9.88 -6.20 9.04
N GLY A 48 -10.65 -7.01 9.77
CA GLY A 48 -12.01 -6.66 10.14
C GLY A 48 -12.81 -6.30 8.88
N LYS A 49 -13.40 -5.11 8.84
CA LYS A 49 -14.19 -4.61 7.70
C LYS A 49 -13.42 -3.64 6.78
N VAL A 50 -12.11 -3.50 6.93
CA VAL A 50 -11.27 -2.71 6.00
C VAL A 50 -11.23 -3.41 4.64
N ARG A 51 -11.16 -2.63 3.55
CA ARG A 51 -11.03 -3.16 2.20
C ARG A 51 -9.83 -4.10 2.09
N TYR A 52 -10.08 -5.32 1.61
CA TYR A 52 -9.04 -6.31 1.39
C TYR A 52 -8.58 -6.37 -0.08
N MET A 53 -7.27 -6.38 -0.30
CA MET A 53 -6.63 -6.57 -1.61
C MET A 53 -5.61 -7.71 -1.52
N ASN A 54 -5.50 -8.55 -2.55
CA ASN A 54 -4.58 -9.68 -2.59
C ASN A 54 -3.92 -9.88 -3.96
N ALA A 55 -2.85 -10.68 -3.99
CA ALA A 55 -2.08 -10.93 -5.21
C ALA A 55 -2.91 -11.55 -6.35
N ASN A 56 -3.78 -12.51 -6.05
CA ASN A 56 -4.66 -13.12 -7.06
C ASN A 56 -5.67 -12.12 -7.64
N GLY A 57 -6.09 -11.13 -6.85
CA GLY A 57 -6.90 -10.01 -7.31
C GLY A 57 -6.15 -9.10 -8.27
N LEU A 58 -4.86 -8.85 -8.03
CA LEU A 58 -4.01 -8.04 -8.93
C LEU A 58 -3.71 -8.77 -10.24
N LYS A 59 -3.43 -10.09 -10.20
CA LYS A 59 -3.19 -10.92 -11.41
C LYS A 59 -4.33 -10.85 -12.43
N ARG A 60 -5.57 -10.68 -11.97
CA ARG A 60 -6.75 -10.53 -12.83
C ARG A 60 -6.89 -9.13 -13.44
N LYS A 61 -6.15 -8.13 -12.93
CA LYS A 61 -6.26 -6.73 -13.34
C LYS A 61 -5.13 -6.30 -14.27
N PHE A 62 -3.91 -6.81 -14.09
CA PHE A 62 -2.77 -6.46 -14.94
C PHE A 62 -1.65 -7.51 -14.84
N ASN A 63 -0.65 -7.41 -15.74
CA ASN A 63 0.53 -8.26 -15.72
C ASN A 63 1.48 -7.89 -14.58
N ILE A 64 1.32 -8.55 -13.43
CA ILE A 64 2.14 -8.32 -12.24
C ILE A 64 3.61 -8.69 -12.44
N GLU A 65 3.91 -9.72 -13.25
CA GLU A 65 5.27 -10.20 -13.46
C GLU A 65 6.09 -9.19 -14.26
N ALA A 66 5.46 -8.54 -15.25
CA ALA A 66 6.06 -7.42 -15.97
C ALA A 66 6.38 -6.24 -15.04
N TYR A 67 5.49 -5.91 -14.09
CA TYR A 67 5.74 -4.85 -13.10
C TYR A 67 6.93 -5.19 -12.20
N VAL A 68 6.99 -6.42 -11.66
CA VAL A 68 8.11 -6.88 -10.83
C VAL A 68 9.42 -6.87 -11.63
N GLY A 69 9.39 -7.32 -12.88
CA GLY A 69 10.53 -7.27 -13.80
C GLY A 69 11.06 -5.84 -14.00
N LYS A 70 10.15 -4.88 -14.26
CA LYS A 70 10.48 -3.46 -14.40
C LYS A 70 11.16 -2.91 -13.15
N VAL A 71 10.58 -3.14 -11.96
CA VAL A 71 11.15 -2.63 -10.70
C VAL A 71 12.55 -3.20 -10.45
N ARG A 72 12.76 -4.51 -10.68
CA ARG A 72 14.08 -5.14 -10.55
C ARG A 72 15.14 -4.52 -11.48
N GLN A 73 14.76 -4.16 -12.71
CA GLN A 73 15.67 -3.49 -13.64
C GLN A 73 16.05 -2.09 -13.14
N LEU A 74 15.07 -1.31 -12.66
CA LEU A 74 15.32 0.02 -12.08
C LEU A 74 16.24 -0.04 -10.86
N THR A 75 16.05 -1.04 -9.98
CA THR A 75 16.92 -1.22 -8.81
C THR A 75 18.35 -1.58 -9.21
N LYS A 76 18.55 -2.47 -10.19
CA LYS A 76 19.89 -2.82 -10.68
C LYS A 76 20.62 -1.65 -11.32
N ALA A 77 19.90 -0.73 -11.96
CA ALA A 77 20.51 0.46 -12.55
C ALA A 77 21.04 1.47 -11.51
N LEU A 78 20.68 1.30 -10.23
CA LEU A 78 21.12 2.15 -9.11
C LEU A 78 22.32 1.56 -8.35
N THR A 79 22.76 0.35 -8.69
CA THR A 79 23.91 -0.37 -8.09
C THR A 79 25.00 -0.60 -9.12
#